data_AF-A0A0R3MBL4-F1
#
_entry.id   AF-A0A0R3MBL4-F1
#
_cell.length_a   1.000
_cell.length_b   1.000
_cell.length_c   1.000
_cell.angle_alpha   90.00
_cell.angle_beta   90.00
_cell.angle_gamma   90.00
#
_symmetry.space_group_name_H-M   'P 1'
#
loop_
_entity.id
_entity.type
_entity.pdbx_description
1 polymer ?
#
loop_
_entity_poly.entity_id
_entity_poly.type
_entity_poly.pdbx_seq_one_letter_code
_entity_poly.pdbx_strand_id
1 'polypeptide(L)'
;MTRVEGALQLVKQHSPLDYARITRELERVWVRLLPHSLGEYNHSLRACVLDERYVADPATTVEQIASTIVHEATHARLERCGIEYEEQRRTRIETICFRRELAFAACLPDSAELQEGIARCLEWYPANPEQFSDAHFEKAHAEGAVEALRYLQAPDWIIRAFSISLPIFRRARSFFRFEWRRIGRRPLQVRRMKPGEKGDIVDPNVGDSRPTS
;
A
#
# COMPACT_ATOMS: atom_id res chain seq x y z
N MET A 1 16.76 -19.32 1.99
CA MET A 1 16.46 -17.90 2.27
C MET A 1 15.81 -17.32 1.02
N THR A 2 14.60 -16.78 1.13
CA THR A 2 13.88 -16.22 -0.01
C THR A 2 14.48 -14.87 -0.42
N ARG A 3 14.21 -14.40 -1.64
CA ARG A 3 14.71 -13.09 -2.12
C ARG A 3 14.18 -11.92 -1.26
N VAL A 4 12.95 -12.04 -0.75
CA VAL A 4 12.35 -11.07 0.18
C VAL A 4 13.05 -11.07 1.54
N GLU A 5 13.38 -12.24 2.09
CA GLU A 5 14.21 -12.33 3.30
C GLU A 5 15.60 -11.71 3.07
N GLY A 6 16.18 -11.94 1.89
CA GLY A 6 17.41 -11.30 1.40
C GLY A 6 17.33 -9.79 1.48
N ALA A 7 16.27 -9.23 0.92
CA ALA A 7 16.03 -7.79 0.89
C ALA A 7 15.90 -7.22 2.32
N LEU A 8 15.11 -7.84 3.18
CA LEU A 8 14.94 -7.39 4.57
C LEU A 8 16.26 -7.46 5.37
N GLN A 9 17.05 -8.51 5.16
CA GLN A 9 18.35 -8.66 5.80
C GLN A 9 19.35 -7.61 5.30
N LEU A 10 19.34 -7.31 4.00
CA LEU A 10 20.16 -6.26 3.41
C LEU A 10 19.83 -4.88 4.02
N VAL A 11 18.53 -4.53 4.13
CA VAL A 11 18.14 -3.28 4.78
C VAL A 11 18.61 -3.23 6.23
N LYS A 12 18.46 -4.34 6.98
CA LYS A 12 18.91 -4.44 8.37
C LYS A 12 20.41 -4.18 8.53
N GLN A 13 21.22 -4.67 7.60
CA GLN A 13 22.67 -4.56 7.63
C GLN A 13 23.15 -3.15 7.28
N HIS A 14 22.57 -2.54 6.24
CA HIS A 14 23.09 -1.30 5.66
C HIS A 14 22.34 -0.04 6.09
N SER A 15 21.08 -0.15 6.50
CA SER A 15 20.30 0.96 7.06
C SER A 15 19.42 0.51 8.23
N PRO A 16 19.98 0.40 9.44
CA PRO A 16 19.22 0.06 10.65
C PRO A 16 18.04 1.01 10.91
N LEU A 17 18.16 2.28 10.49
CA LEU A 17 17.08 3.26 10.57
C LEU A 17 15.91 2.91 9.65
N ASP A 18 16.17 2.47 8.41
CA ASP A 18 15.12 1.99 7.51
C ASP A 18 14.49 0.70 8.00
N TYR A 19 15.30 -0.22 8.51
CA TYR A 19 14.80 -1.46 9.07
C TYR A 19 13.87 -1.21 10.27
N ALA A 20 14.23 -0.27 11.15
CA ALA A 20 13.37 0.14 12.27
C ALA A 20 12.07 0.82 11.79
N ARG A 21 12.08 1.51 10.64
CA ARG A 21 10.86 2.06 10.04
C ARG A 21 10.00 0.95 9.48
N ILE A 22 10.56 0.08 8.63
CA ILE A 22 9.87 -1.07 8.05
C ILE A 22 9.14 -1.87 9.13
N THR A 23 9.86 -2.28 10.18
CA THR A 23 9.29 -3.09 11.29
C THR A 23 8.21 -2.37 12.11
N ARG A 24 8.24 -1.04 12.15
CA ARG A 24 7.22 -0.23 12.84
C ARG A 24 6.00 0.03 11.96
N GLU A 25 6.22 0.28 10.68
CA GLU A 25 5.17 0.68 9.75
C GLU A 25 4.39 -0.53 9.23
N LEU A 26 5.10 -1.60 8.86
CA LEU A 26 4.57 -2.77 8.19
C LEU A 26 4.45 -3.95 9.17
N GLU A 27 3.31 -4.64 9.12
CA GLU A 27 3.10 -5.91 9.85
C GLU A 27 3.56 -7.11 9.03
N ARG A 28 3.54 -7.00 7.69
CA ARG A 28 3.71 -8.12 6.76
C ARG A 28 4.36 -7.65 5.46
N VAL A 29 5.11 -8.56 4.83
CA VAL A 29 5.50 -8.45 3.42
C VAL A 29 4.91 -9.64 2.68
N TRP A 30 4.09 -9.39 1.66
CA TRP A 30 3.41 -10.41 0.86
C TRP A 30 3.91 -10.39 -0.57
N VAL A 31 3.91 -11.56 -1.21
CA VAL A 31 4.20 -11.71 -2.63
C VAL A 31 2.96 -12.28 -3.30
N ARG A 32 2.41 -11.57 -4.29
CA ARG A 32 1.26 -12.00 -5.10
C ARG A 32 1.25 -11.22 -6.42
N LEU A 33 0.44 -11.64 -7.39
CA LEU A 33 0.25 -10.83 -8.59
C LEU A 33 -0.42 -9.49 -8.28
N LEU A 34 0.22 -8.42 -8.73
CA LEU A 34 -0.31 -7.06 -8.73
C LEU A 34 -0.59 -6.65 -10.18
N PRO A 35 -1.73 -6.01 -10.46
CA PRO A 35 -2.04 -5.62 -11.83
C PRO A 35 -1.11 -4.48 -12.30
N HIS A 36 -0.86 -3.45 -11.49
CA HIS A 36 -0.28 -2.20 -12.00
C HIS A 36 1.11 -1.84 -11.47
N SER A 37 1.56 -2.37 -10.34
CA SER A 37 2.79 -1.92 -9.67
C SER A 37 3.73 -3.07 -9.32
N LEU A 38 4.99 -2.74 -9.08
CA LEU A 38 6.00 -3.67 -8.57
C LEU A 38 5.81 -3.93 -7.06
N GLY A 39 5.29 -2.92 -6.36
CA GLY A 39 4.89 -2.98 -4.96
C GLY A 39 3.68 -2.08 -4.69
N GLU A 40 2.93 -2.39 -3.63
CA GLU A 40 1.90 -1.51 -3.08
C GLU A 40 1.83 -1.64 -1.56
N TYR A 41 1.54 -0.54 -0.87
CA TYR A 41 1.17 -0.55 0.52
C TYR A 41 -0.33 -0.79 0.68
N ASN A 42 -0.70 -1.90 1.33
CA ASN A 42 -2.07 -2.18 1.70
C ASN A 42 -2.38 -1.67 3.12
N HIS A 43 -3.16 -0.59 3.21
CA HIS A 43 -3.53 0.03 4.48
C HIS A 43 -4.23 -0.93 5.46
N SER A 44 -5.25 -1.64 4.99
CA SER A 44 -6.11 -2.47 5.87
C SER A 44 -5.34 -3.61 6.53
N LEU A 45 -4.28 -4.09 5.87
CA LEU A 45 -3.44 -5.18 6.33
C LEU A 45 -2.08 -4.72 6.85
N ARG A 46 -1.81 -3.40 6.75
CA ARG A 46 -0.51 -2.80 7.00
C ARG A 46 0.62 -3.60 6.36
N ALA A 47 0.44 -3.98 5.11
CA ALA A 47 1.31 -4.90 4.40
C ALA A 47 1.99 -4.21 3.23
N CYS A 48 3.28 -4.46 3.05
CA CYS A 48 3.93 -4.27 1.75
C CYS A 48 3.59 -5.49 0.90
N VAL A 49 2.98 -5.26 -0.26
CA VAL A 49 2.68 -6.31 -1.22
C VAL A 49 3.60 -6.11 -2.40
N LEU A 50 4.33 -7.14 -2.80
CA LEU A 50 5.23 -7.14 -3.94
C LEU A 50 4.65 -8.00 -5.06
N ASP A 51 4.81 -7.57 -6.30
CA ASP A 51 4.42 -8.37 -7.46
C ASP A 51 5.27 -9.63 -7.57
N GLU A 52 4.61 -10.77 -7.76
CA GLU A 52 5.29 -12.07 -7.87
C GLU A 52 6.27 -12.13 -9.05
N ARG A 53 5.89 -11.57 -10.20
CA ARG A 53 6.73 -11.59 -11.40
C ARG A 53 7.98 -10.75 -11.19
N TYR A 54 7.81 -9.60 -10.54
CA TYR A 54 8.92 -8.73 -10.14
C TYR A 54 9.88 -9.44 -9.19
N VAL A 55 9.38 -10.09 -8.14
CA VAL A 55 10.23 -10.80 -7.17
C VAL A 55 10.92 -12.01 -7.81
N ALA A 56 10.24 -12.71 -8.73
CA ALA A 56 10.75 -13.91 -9.40
C ALA A 56 11.71 -13.62 -10.57
N ASP A 57 11.68 -12.41 -11.13
CA ASP A 57 12.52 -12.02 -12.27
C ASP A 57 14.01 -12.08 -11.90
N PRO A 58 14.84 -12.91 -12.59
CA PRO A 58 16.28 -12.96 -12.38
C PRO A 58 17.00 -11.63 -12.64
N ALA A 59 16.43 -10.74 -13.47
CA ALA A 59 16.99 -9.41 -13.73
C ALA A 59 16.71 -8.42 -12.60
N THR A 60 15.69 -8.69 -11.77
CA THR A 60 15.47 -7.90 -10.56
C THR A 60 16.55 -8.24 -9.54
N THR A 61 17.13 -7.25 -8.86
CA THR A 61 18.14 -7.47 -7.83
C THR A 61 17.52 -7.46 -6.42
N VAL A 62 18.27 -7.96 -5.43
CA VAL A 62 17.81 -7.94 -4.02
C VAL A 62 17.78 -6.51 -3.49
N GLU A 63 18.69 -5.66 -3.97
CA GLU A 63 18.78 -4.22 -3.68
C GLU A 63 17.53 -3.49 -4.17
N GLN A 64 17.05 -3.82 -5.38
CA GLN A 64 15.81 -3.26 -5.92
C GLN A 64 14.60 -3.67 -5.06
N ILE A 65 14.48 -4.96 -4.72
CA ILE A 65 13.40 -5.44 -3.83
C ILE A 65 13.46 -4.73 -2.46
N ALA A 66 14.66 -4.56 -1.90
CA ALA A 66 14.87 -3.83 -0.67
C ALA A 66 14.44 -2.36 -0.78
N SER A 67 14.77 -1.70 -1.89
CA SER A 67 14.35 -0.33 -2.21
C SER A 67 12.82 -0.22 -2.25
N THR A 68 12.14 -1.14 -2.92
CA THR A 68 10.67 -1.17 -2.97
C THR A 68 10.05 -1.36 -1.58
N ILE A 69 10.60 -2.21 -0.72
CA ILE A 69 10.09 -2.35 0.66
C ILE A 69 10.28 -1.05 1.46
N VAL A 70 11.41 -0.35 1.28
CA VAL A 70 11.65 0.98 1.88
C VAL A 70 10.65 2.03 1.34
N HIS A 71 10.32 1.97 0.06
CA HIS A 71 9.30 2.79 -0.59
C HIS A 71 7.93 2.57 0.07
N GLU A 72 7.47 1.33 0.17
CA GLU A 72 6.17 1.03 0.77
C GLU A 72 6.09 1.35 2.27
N ALA A 73 7.18 1.14 3.02
CA ALA A 73 7.26 1.59 4.40
C ALA A 73 7.16 3.12 4.52
N THR A 74 7.59 3.86 3.50
CA THR A 74 7.46 5.32 3.45
C THR A 74 6.01 5.73 3.21
N HIS A 75 5.28 5.06 2.32
CA HIS A 75 3.82 5.23 2.16
C HIS A 75 3.09 5.00 3.48
N ALA A 76 3.36 3.86 4.13
CA ALA A 76 2.74 3.50 5.40
C ALA A 76 2.97 4.56 6.48
N ARG A 77 4.19 5.12 6.55
CA ARG A 77 4.50 6.21 7.48
C ARG A 77 3.72 7.48 7.17
N LEU A 78 3.67 7.89 5.89
CA LEU A 78 2.99 9.12 5.48
C LEU A 78 1.49 9.03 5.77
N GLU A 79 0.86 7.90 5.46
CA GLU A 79 -0.55 7.69 5.75
C GLU A 79 -0.83 7.66 7.25
N ARG A 80 0.02 7.02 8.07
CA ARG A 80 -0.10 7.11 9.55
C ARG A 80 0.00 8.55 10.06
N CYS A 81 0.73 9.42 9.35
CA CYS A 81 0.81 10.85 9.65
C CYS A 81 -0.38 11.66 9.10
N GLY A 82 -1.42 11.01 8.55
CA GLY A 82 -2.62 11.66 8.00
C GLY A 82 -2.44 12.18 6.58
N ILE A 83 -1.40 11.74 5.87
CA ILE A 83 -1.16 12.12 4.47
C ILE A 83 -1.70 11.01 3.59
N GLU A 84 -2.96 11.16 3.17
CA GLU A 84 -3.65 10.21 2.31
C GLU A 84 -3.12 10.26 0.86
N TYR A 85 -3.18 9.12 0.16
CA TYR A 85 -2.72 8.93 -1.22
C TYR A 85 -3.74 9.41 -2.26
N GLU A 86 -4.15 10.67 -2.13
CA GLU A 86 -5.07 11.36 -3.04
C GLU A 86 -4.34 11.77 -4.34
N GLU A 87 -5.01 11.67 -5.49
CA GLU A 87 -4.46 12.00 -6.82
C GLU A 87 -3.66 13.31 -6.86
N GLN A 88 -4.22 14.38 -6.26
CA GLN A 88 -3.59 15.71 -6.20
C GLN A 88 -2.27 15.76 -5.43
N ARG A 89 -1.99 14.74 -4.59
CA ARG A 89 -0.81 14.65 -3.73
C ARG A 89 0.17 13.57 -4.18
N ARG A 90 -0.23 12.65 -5.06
CA ARG A 90 0.57 11.47 -5.43
C ARG A 90 1.97 11.84 -5.89
N THR A 91 2.12 12.75 -6.86
CA THR A 91 3.46 13.18 -7.32
C THR A 91 4.37 13.64 -6.18
N ARG A 92 3.82 14.37 -5.19
CA ARG A 92 4.58 14.83 -4.01
C ARG A 92 4.93 13.68 -3.07
N ILE A 93 3.98 12.76 -2.84
CA ILE A 93 4.18 11.58 -2.01
C ILE A 93 5.26 10.69 -2.63
N GLU A 94 5.14 10.37 -3.92
CA GLU A 94 6.08 9.56 -4.69
C GLU A 94 7.48 10.18 -4.68
N THR A 95 7.58 11.50 -4.85
CA THR A 95 8.86 12.21 -4.72
C THR A 95 9.50 12.01 -3.33
N ILE A 96 8.71 11.97 -2.26
CA ILE A 96 9.22 11.68 -0.91
C ILE A 96 9.68 10.22 -0.81
N CYS A 97 8.92 9.29 -1.38
CA CYS A 97 9.27 7.86 -1.40
C CYS A 97 10.57 7.62 -2.19
N PHE A 98 10.71 8.13 -3.41
CA PHE A 98 11.94 8.02 -4.20
C PHE A 98 13.15 8.70 -3.53
N ARG A 99 12.97 9.84 -2.86
CA ARG A 99 14.06 10.44 -2.05
C ARG A 99 14.49 9.53 -0.91
N ARG A 100 13.55 8.79 -0.32
CA ARG A 100 13.86 7.84 0.74
C ARG A 100 14.58 6.61 0.19
N GLU A 101 14.16 6.10 -0.96
CA GLU A 101 14.87 5.05 -1.68
C GLU A 101 16.30 5.46 -2.02
N LEU A 102 16.51 6.66 -2.57
CA LEU A 102 17.84 7.16 -2.92
C LEU A 102 18.76 7.24 -1.68
N ALA A 103 18.21 7.72 -0.56
CA ALA A 103 18.94 7.76 0.70
C ALA A 103 19.32 6.36 1.23
N PHE A 104 18.46 5.36 1.01
CA PHE A 104 18.77 3.97 1.33
C PHE A 104 19.82 3.39 0.39
N ALA A 105 19.66 3.58 -0.92
CA ALA A 105 20.59 3.10 -1.95
C ALA A 105 22.01 3.64 -1.72
N ALA A 106 22.16 4.90 -1.28
CA ALA A 106 23.45 5.49 -0.92
C ALA A 106 24.15 4.79 0.26
N CYS A 107 23.45 3.98 1.06
CA CYS A 107 24.05 3.17 2.14
C CYS A 107 24.52 1.79 1.67
N LEU A 108 24.18 1.38 0.44
CA LEU A 108 24.53 0.09 -0.12
C LEU A 108 25.87 0.13 -0.86
N PRO A 109 26.67 -0.96 -0.83
CA PRO A 109 27.80 -1.12 -1.73
C PRO A 109 27.31 -1.29 -3.18
N ASP A 110 28.11 -0.83 -4.15
CA ASP A 110 27.91 -1.05 -5.59
C ASP A 110 26.51 -0.69 -6.15
N SER A 111 25.85 0.30 -5.55
CA SER A 111 24.46 0.65 -5.84
C SER A 111 24.26 1.72 -6.93
N ALA A 112 25.28 1.97 -7.75
CA ALA A 112 25.27 3.07 -8.73
C ALA A 112 24.09 2.98 -9.72
N GLU A 113 23.82 1.79 -10.26
CA GLU A 113 22.70 1.56 -11.19
C GLU A 113 21.34 1.79 -10.53
N LEU A 114 21.17 1.33 -9.29
CA LEU A 114 19.95 1.56 -8.51
C LEU A 114 19.74 3.06 -8.24
N GLN A 115 20.80 3.75 -7.80
CA GLN A 115 20.76 5.19 -7.56
C GLN A 115 20.40 5.97 -8.83
N GLU A 116 20.98 5.60 -9.97
CA GLU A 116 20.68 6.23 -11.27
C GLU A 116 19.22 5.97 -11.66
N GLY A 117 18.71 4.75 -11.50
CA GLY A 117 17.31 4.42 -11.72
C GLY A 117 16.35 5.29 -10.90
N ILE A 118 16.62 5.41 -9.60
CA ILE A 118 15.80 6.25 -8.69
C ILE A 118 15.92 7.73 -9.06
N ALA A 119 17.10 8.21 -9.42
CA ALA A 119 17.32 9.59 -9.87
C ALA A 119 16.50 9.91 -11.12
N ARG A 120 16.47 8.99 -12.10
CA ARG A 120 15.61 9.14 -13.30
C ARG A 120 14.13 9.23 -12.92
N CYS A 121 13.65 8.44 -11.95
CA CYS A 121 12.28 8.57 -11.44
C CYS A 121 12.02 9.96 -10.81
N LEU A 122 12.97 10.46 -10.02
CA LEU A 122 12.88 11.80 -9.39
C LEU A 122 12.84 12.95 -10.39
N GLU A 123 13.45 12.79 -11.56
CA GLU A 123 13.41 13.77 -12.64
C GLU A 123 12.13 13.63 -13.47
N TRP A 124 11.79 12.40 -13.85
CA TRP A 124 10.74 12.12 -14.83
C TRP A 124 9.34 12.34 -14.26
N TYR A 125 9.03 11.81 -13.08
CA TYR A 125 7.66 11.86 -12.54
C TYR A 125 7.15 13.27 -12.22
N PRO A 126 7.94 14.18 -11.65
CA PRO A 126 7.51 15.57 -11.49
C PRO A 126 7.23 16.28 -12.81
N ALA A 127 7.92 15.92 -13.89
CA ALA A 127 7.69 16.44 -15.23
C ALA A 127 6.48 15.79 -15.94
N ASN A 128 6.02 14.63 -15.46
CA ASN A 128 4.93 13.84 -16.03
C ASN A 128 3.88 13.48 -14.95
N PRO A 129 3.21 14.48 -14.32
CA PRO A 129 2.30 14.24 -13.21
C PRO A 129 1.05 13.44 -13.60
N GLU A 130 0.67 13.43 -14.89
CA GLU A 130 -0.49 12.68 -15.40
C GLU A 130 -0.34 11.16 -15.24
N GLN A 131 0.88 10.68 -15.05
CA GLN A 131 1.18 9.27 -14.76
C GLN A 131 0.60 8.81 -13.42
N PHE A 132 0.39 9.74 -12.50
CA PHE A 132 -0.27 9.46 -11.22
C PHE A 132 -1.77 9.83 -11.21
N SER A 133 -2.36 10.11 -12.38
CA SER A 133 -3.79 10.39 -12.45
C SER A 133 -4.64 9.15 -12.16
N ASP A 134 -5.85 9.35 -11.66
CA ASP A 134 -6.82 8.26 -11.48
C ASP A 134 -7.09 7.58 -12.83
N ALA A 135 -7.21 8.34 -13.91
CA ALA A 135 -7.41 7.82 -15.26
C ALA A 135 -6.26 6.91 -15.73
N HIS A 136 -5.00 7.30 -15.47
CA HIS A 136 -3.84 6.49 -15.80
C HIS A 136 -3.83 5.18 -14.99
N PHE A 137 -4.00 5.28 -13.67
CA PHE A 137 -4.04 4.12 -12.78
C PHE A 137 -5.16 3.15 -13.17
N GLU A 138 -6.32 3.70 -13.49
CA GLU A 138 -7.48 2.95 -13.94
C GLU A 138 -7.25 2.19 -15.25
N LYS A 139 -6.52 2.78 -16.19
CA LYS A 139 -6.13 2.17 -17.45
C LYS A 139 -5.08 1.09 -17.23
N ALA A 140 -4.02 1.42 -16.51
CA ALA A 140 -2.90 0.53 -16.33
C ALA A 140 -3.22 -0.66 -15.41
N HIS A 141 -4.13 -0.51 -14.45
CA HIS A 141 -4.70 -1.66 -13.72
C HIS A 141 -5.49 -2.59 -14.64
N ALA A 142 -6.23 -2.06 -15.64
CA ALA A 142 -6.97 -2.90 -16.58
C ALA A 142 -6.02 -3.70 -17.49
N GLU A 143 -5.04 -3.03 -18.07
CA GLU A 143 -4.00 -3.65 -18.90
C GLU A 143 -3.18 -4.67 -18.10
N GLY A 144 -2.81 -4.30 -16.88
CA GLY A 144 -2.10 -5.14 -15.94
C GLY A 144 -2.85 -6.39 -15.48
N ALA A 145 -4.16 -6.30 -15.27
CA ALA A 145 -4.99 -7.45 -14.94
C ALA A 145 -5.07 -8.46 -16.10
N VAL A 146 -5.11 -7.97 -17.35
CA VAL A 146 -5.01 -8.83 -18.54
C VAL A 146 -3.65 -9.52 -18.57
N GLU A 147 -2.57 -8.81 -18.26
CA GLU A 147 -1.23 -9.41 -18.21
C GLU A 147 -1.08 -10.45 -17.09
N ALA A 148 -1.65 -10.20 -15.92
CA ALA A 148 -1.69 -11.17 -14.84
C ALA A 148 -2.44 -12.46 -15.26
N LEU A 149 -3.55 -12.35 -15.99
CA LEU A 149 -4.26 -13.50 -16.53
C LEU A 149 -3.42 -14.29 -17.54
N ARG A 150 -2.68 -13.59 -18.42
CA ARG A 150 -1.74 -14.24 -19.34
C ARG A 150 -0.64 -14.98 -18.60
N TYR A 151 -0.07 -14.35 -17.58
CA TYR A 151 0.95 -14.97 -16.73
C TYR A 151 0.43 -16.26 -16.07
N LEU A 152 -0.83 -16.27 -15.63
CA LEU A 152 -1.51 -17.45 -15.10
C LEU A 152 -1.92 -18.49 -16.18
N GLN A 153 -1.55 -18.27 -17.44
CA GLN A 153 -1.93 -19.11 -18.59
C GLN A 153 -3.46 -19.28 -18.72
N ALA A 154 -4.22 -18.25 -18.34
CA ALA A 154 -5.67 -18.29 -18.51
C ALA A 154 -6.02 -18.43 -20.00
N PRO A 155 -7.01 -19.27 -20.36
CA PRO A 155 -7.46 -19.39 -21.74
C PRO A 155 -7.89 -18.05 -22.35
N ASP A 156 -7.60 -17.86 -23.64
CA ASP A 156 -7.89 -16.61 -24.38
C ASP A 156 -9.35 -16.15 -24.26
N TRP A 157 -10.31 -17.09 -24.21
CA TRP A 157 -11.72 -16.75 -24.08
C TRP A 157 -12.03 -16.11 -22.72
N ILE A 158 -11.33 -16.49 -21.65
CA ILE A 158 -11.44 -15.86 -20.31
C ILE A 158 -10.88 -14.44 -20.37
N ILE A 159 -9.70 -14.27 -20.99
CA ILE A 159 -9.07 -12.96 -21.14
C ILE A 159 -9.97 -12.00 -21.94
N ARG A 160 -10.56 -12.48 -23.04
CA ARG A 160 -11.50 -11.72 -23.87
C ARG A 160 -12.77 -11.38 -23.10
N ALA A 161 -13.38 -12.34 -22.41
CA ALA A 161 -14.57 -12.11 -21.60
C ALA A 161 -14.33 -11.07 -20.48
N PHE A 162 -13.17 -11.14 -19.82
CA PHE A 162 -12.76 -10.16 -18.82
C PHE A 162 -12.61 -8.75 -19.43
N SER A 163 -11.95 -8.65 -20.58
CA SER A 163 -11.73 -7.37 -21.28
C SER A 163 -13.03 -6.70 -21.73
N ILE A 164 -14.01 -7.50 -22.18
CA ILE A 164 -15.33 -7.02 -22.62
C ILE A 164 -16.21 -6.60 -21.44
N SER A 165 -16.12 -7.30 -20.30
CA SER A 165 -16.97 -7.05 -19.13
C SER A 165 -16.46 -5.91 -18.23
N LEU A 166 -15.17 -5.61 -18.24
CA LEU A 166 -14.55 -4.56 -17.42
C LEU A 166 -15.20 -3.16 -17.56
N PRO A 167 -15.45 -2.61 -18.77
CA PRO A 167 -16.12 -1.32 -18.91
C PRO A 167 -17.60 -1.34 -18.46
N ILE A 168 -18.27 -2.50 -18.57
CA ILE A 168 -19.68 -2.69 -18.19
C ILE A 168 -19.83 -2.64 -16.66
N PHE A 169 -18.95 -3.36 -15.93
CA PHE A 169 -18.92 -3.33 -14.47
C PHE A 169 -18.49 -1.97 -13.88
N ARG A 170 -17.62 -1.23 -14.58
CA ARG A 170 -17.19 0.13 -14.16
C ARG A 170 -18.33 1.16 -14.23
N ARG A 171 -19.17 1.11 -15.26
CA ARG A 171 -20.40 1.94 -15.35
C ARG A 171 -21.40 1.63 -14.24
N ALA A 172 -21.55 0.34 -13.90
CA ALA A 172 -22.44 -0.07 -12.80
C ALA A 172 -21.90 0.35 -11.41
N ARG A 173 -20.59 0.27 -11.16
CA ARG A 173 -19.98 0.71 -9.88
C ARG A 173 -20.03 2.22 -9.65
N SER A 174 -20.03 3.03 -10.71
CA SER A 174 -20.20 4.49 -10.60
C SER A 174 -21.56 4.87 -10.00
N PHE A 175 -22.62 4.13 -10.36
CA PHE A 175 -23.96 4.30 -9.77
C PHE A 175 -24.02 3.88 -8.29
N PHE A 176 -23.30 2.83 -7.89
CA PHE A 176 -23.31 2.34 -6.49
C PHE A 176 -22.29 3.05 -5.56
N ARG A 177 -21.31 3.80 -6.08
CA ARG A 177 -20.35 4.58 -5.27
C ARG A 177 -20.99 5.79 -4.57
N PHE A 178 -22.18 6.23 -4.99
CA PHE A 178 -22.88 7.37 -4.40
C PHE A 178 -23.61 7.02 -3.09
N GLU A 179 -24.00 5.74 -2.89
CA GLU A 179 -24.71 5.31 -1.67
C GLU A 179 -23.79 4.84 -0.54
N TRP A 180 -22.56 4.41 -0.81
CA TRP A 180 -21.67 3.91 0.26
C TRP A 180 -21.04 5.01 1.12
N ARG A 181 -21.03 6.28 0.67
CA ARG A 181 -20.49 7.43 1.46
C ARG A 181 -21.44 7.96 2.55
N ARG A 182 -22.61 7.37 2.75
CA ARG A 182 -23.64 7.88 3.69
C ARG A 182 -24.12 6.85 4.74
N ILE A 183 -23.35 5.81 5.04
CA ILE A 183 -23.64 4.93 6.19
C ILE A 183 -22.50 5.09 7.20
N GLY A 184 -22.81 5.88 8.22
CA GLY A 184 -21.86 6.41 9.16
C GLY A 184 -21.30 5.40 10.16
N ARG A 185 -20.10 5.70 10.62
CA ARG A 185 -19.72 5.47 12.01
C ARG A 185 -19.15 6.77 12.56
N ARG A 186 -19.91 7.40 13.47
CA ARG A 186 -19.33 8.36 14.41
C ARG A 186 -18.21 7.63 15.16
N PRO A 187 -17.03 8.24 15.36
CA PRO A 187 -16.03 7.64 16.22
C PRO A 187 -16.60 7.53 17.63
N LEU A 188 -16.55 6.31 18.19
CA LEU A 188 -16.71 6.10 19.63
C LEU A 188 -15.59 6.89 20.32
N GLN A 189 -15.96 7.90 21.09
CA GLN A 189 -15.01 8.55 21.99
C GLN A 189 -14.61 7.54 23.06
N VAL A 190 -13.39 7.04 22.96
CA VAL A 190 -12.76 6.28 24.04
C VAL A 190 -12.30 7.29 25.08
N ARG A 191 -13.07 7.39 26.17
CA ARG A 191 -12.69 8.15 27.35
C ARG A 191 -11.44 7.52 27.95
N ARG A 192 -10.36 8.29 28.01
CA ARG A 192 -9.08 7.92 28.63
C ARG A 192 -9.34 7.49 30.09
N MET A 193 -9.13 6.21 30.42
CA MET A 193 -9.13 5.75 31.81
C MET A 193 -7.91 6.32 32.54
N LYS A 194 -8.13 6.90 33.72
CA LYS A 194 -7.05 7.19 34.66
C LYS A 194 -6.68 5.89 35.40
N PRO A 195 -5.41 5.70 35.78
CA PRO A 195 -5.02 4.51 36.55
C PRO A 195 -5.56 4.64 37.98
N GLY A 196 -6.38 3.68 38.44
CA GLY A 196 -6.66 3.50 39.87
C GLY A 196 -8.10 3.29 40.33
N GLU A 197 -9.12 3.24 39.47
CA GLU A 197 -10.50 3.01 39.93
C GLU A 197 -10.91 1.53 39.84
N LYS A 198 -11.36 0.96 40.97
CA LYS A 198 -11.94 -0.38 41.08
C LYS A 198 -13.29 -0.39 40.36
N GLY A 199 -13.49 -1.35 39.47
CA GLY A 199 -14.74 -1.52 38.73
C GLY A 199 -15.81 -2.16 39.59
N ASP A 200 -16.92 -1.46 39.78
CA ASP A 200 -18.18 -2.06 40.23
C ASP A 200 -19.05 -2.35 39.01
N ILE A 201 -19.50 -3.60 38.89
CA ILE A 201 -20.40 -4.09 37.85
C ILE A 201 -21.83 -3.72 38.27
N VAL A 202 -22.52 -2.91 37.46
CA VAL A 202 -23.94 -2.63 37.63
C VAL A 202 -24.74 -3.53 36.67
N ASP A 203 -25.58 -4.39 37.22
CA ASP A 203 -26.51 -5.27 36.50
C ASP A 203 -27.68 -4.46 35.90
N PRO A 204 -27.96 -4.55 34.59
CA PRO A 204 -28.98 -3.74 33.93
C PRO A 204 -30.44 -4.20 34.16
N ASN A 205 -30.71 -5.18 35.04
CA ASN A 205 -32.04 -5.80 35.18
C ASN A 205 -32.77 -5.56 36.51
N VAL A 206 -32.58 -4.42 37.17
CA VAL A 206 -33.45 -3.99 38.29
C VAL A 206 -34.40 -2.90 37.80
N GLY A 207 -35.65 -3.31 37.54
CA GLY A 207 -36.74 -2.41 37.17
C GLY A 207 -37.15 -1.50 38.33
N ASP A 208 -37.22 -0.20 38.06
CA ASP A 208 -37.58 0.81 39.05
C ASP A 208 -39.11 0.97 39.13
N SER A 209 -39.69 0.38 40.18
CA SER A 209 -41.06 0.61 40.61
C SER A 209 -41.18 1.97 41.29
N ARG A 210 -42.03 2.85 40.72
CA ARG A 210 -42.46 4.13 41.33
C ARG A 210 -42.90 3.96 42.80
N PRO A 211 -42.85 5.06 43.56
CA PRO A 211 -44.09 5.48 44.22
C PRO A 211 -44.39 6.99 44.14
N THR A 212 -45.69 7.22 43.99
CA THR A 212 -46.58 8.32 44.42
C THR A 212 -46.02 9.50 45.22
N SER A 213 -46.33 10.71 44.74
CA SER A 213 -47.11 11.75 45.46
C SER A 213 -47.74 12.71 44.46
#